data_AF-A0A934T2P1-F1
#
_entry.id   AF-A0A934T2P1-F1
#
_cell.length_a   1.000
_cell.length_b   1.000
_cell.length_c   1.000
_cell.angle_alpha   90.00
_cell.angle_beta   90.00
_cell.angle_gamma   90.00
#
_symmetry.space_group_name_H-M   'P 1'
#
loop_
_entity.id
_entity.type
_entity.pdbx_description
1 polymer ?
#
loop_
_entity_poly.entity_id
_entity_poly.type
_entity_poly.pdbx_seq_one_letter_code
_entity_poly.pdbx_strand_id
1 'polypeptide(L)'
;MRIGRPKRNPVAAAPVCAAALLCAALACGSQACAQTGAQGEGRDPLRWPFSRHSIWNMPIGSAAVYVPAGMDGVPGRSGVAWMPHIDAERIVLRPNAPSTPIYHSSAGWSGKDRCDATGAVLFEAPMPPDFIVASGHGNDPAVFLARDRRTLLQAQPLARCKRSGPATSLVQADAVDIHGDGIQGAHGGSGLSAFGGSLRVGELRPGMPPPRHALKINVHARQYLHRCRTAEDCYRWPALRGDAYAIGYYGSRVVSGGQPPSAMKMGALLAIPAGLPLAMMELRTEPARMLAWTLQNYGAYIVDDTYGPGFAFSAEDGPDGSFAQQFQRDWGFAFEQKVRQNSDWVRDVQKIVRSLHVVDNNGPDSIGGGGAPRQPLAPPFRRDRGP
;
A
#
# COMPACT_ATOMS: atom_id res chain seq x y z
N MET A 1 41.87 66.87 -32.63
CA MET A 1 42.64 66.36 -33.79
C MET A 1 41.65 65.58 -34.68
N ARG A 2 41.51 65.93 -35.98
CA ARG A 2 40.62 65.34 -37.03
C ARG A 2 39.22 64.80 -36.57
N ILE A 3 38.12 65.53 -36.75
CA ILE A 3 37.31 65.69 -38.00
C ILE A 3 36.68 64.36 -38.47
N GLY A 4 35.36 64.20 -38.65
CA GLY A 4 34.23 65.16 -38.54
C GLY A 4 32.83 64.48 -38.64
N ARG A 5 31.73 65.27 -38.63
CA ARG A 5 30.32 64.79 -38.71
C ARG A 5 29.71 64.89 -40.15
N PRO A 6 28.37 65.04 -40.42
CA PRO A 6 27.61 64.00 -41.16
C PRO A 6 26.85 64.53 -42.40
N LYS A 7 26.04 63.66 -43.04
CA LYS A 7 24.95 63.90 -44.03
C LYS A 7 24.19 62.57 -44.24
N ARG A 8 22.94 62.46 -44.73
CA ARG A 8 21.66 63.22 -44.79
C ARG A 8 20.80 62.47 -45.85
N ASN A 9 19.51 62.25 -45.59
CA ASN A 9 18.55 61.60 -46.53
C ASN A 9 18.15 62.58 -47.67
N PRO A 10 17.37 62.20 -48.72
CA PRO A 10 15.87 62.33 -48.62
C PRO A 10 14.96 61.51 -49.62
N VAL A 11 13.65 61.36 -49.28
CA VAL A 11 12.44 60.99 -50.14
C VAL A 11 12.50 59.71 -51.04
N ALA A 12 11.46 59.10 -51.64
CA ALA A 12 9.98 59.23 -51.78
C ALA A 12 9.39 57.80 -52.09
N ALA A 13 8.10 57.45 -52.31
CA ALA A 13 6.73 58.01 -52.19
C ALA A 13 5.70 56.83 -52.29
N ALA A 14 4.38 57.06 -52.51
CA ALA A 14 3.32 56.03 -52.69
C ALA A 14 2.36 56.35 -53.87
N PRO A 15 1.62 55.35 -54.42
CA PRO A 15 0.16 55.14 -54.17
C PRO A 15 -0.18 53.65 -53.88
N VAL A 16 -1.31 53.18 -53.31
CA VAL A 16 -2.76 53.56 -53.18
C VAL A 16 -3.70 52.89 -54.21
N CYS A 17 -4.81 52.30 -53.70
CA CYS A 17 -5.94 51.61 -54.39
C CYS A 17 -5.63 50.25 -55.06
N ALA A 18 -6.57 49.28 -55.18
CA ALA A 18 -8.00 49.20 -54.79
C ALA A 18 -8.37 47.78 -54.25
N ALA A 19 -9.63 47.56 -53.85
CA ALA A 19 -10.10 46.31 -53.24
C ALA A 19 -10.99 45.45 -54.16
N ALA A 20 -11.04 44.15 -53.90
CA ALA A 20 -12.05 43.21 -54.42
C ALA A 20 -12.29 42.06 -53.41
N LEU A 21 -13.52 41.57 -53.30
CA LEU A 21 -13.87 40.41 -52.47
C LEU A 21 -13.70 39.11 -53.26
N LEU A 22 -13.41 38.01 -52.56
CA LEU A 22 -13.91 36.69 -52.94
C LEU A 22 -14.09 35.81 -51.70
N CYS A 23 -15.34 35.42 -51.43
CA CYS A 23 -15.66 34.44 -50.40
C CYS A 23 -15.59 33.02 -50.99
N ALA A 24 -14.89 32.12 -50.31
CA ALA A 24 -15.00 30.69 -50.55
C ALA A 24 -14.87 29.95 -49.21
N ALA A 25 -16.00 29.54 -48.64
CA ALA A 25 -16.03 28.61 -47.51
C ALA A 25 -16.23 27.20 -48.06
N LEU A 26 -15.36 26.26 -47.67
CA LEU A 26 -15.52 24.83 -47.90
C LEU A 26 -14.89 24.08 -46.74
N ALA A 27 -15.58 23.07 -46.23
CA ALA A 27 -15.27 22.38 -44.99
C ALA A 27 -15.08 20.87 -45.19
N CYS A 28 -14.54 20.21 -44.17
CA CYS A 28 -14.43 18.76 -44.01
C CYS A 28 -13.54 18.00 -45.02
N GLY A 29 -12.50 17.36 -44.49
CA GLY A 29 -11.63 16.41 -45.22
C GLY A 29 -10.89 15.44 -44.29
N SER A 30 -11.37 15.26 -43.06
CA SER A 30 -10.65 14.56 -41.98
C SER A 30 -10.83 13.04 -42.06
N GLN A 31 -10.01 12.35 -42.86
CA GLN A 31 -9.96 10.88 -42.84
C GLN A 31 -8.60 10.32 -43.28
N ALA A 32 -7.68 10.21 -42.32
CA ALA A 32 -6.56 9.26 -42.36
C ALA A 32 -6.83 8.18 -41.30
N CYS A 33 -6.92 6.92 -41.71
CA CYS A 33 -7.41 5.84 -40.84
C CYS A 33 -6.40 5.46 -39.74
N ALA A 34 -6.64 5.94 -38.52
CA ALA A 34 -5.98 5.45 -37.32
C ALA A 34 -6.53 4.06 -36.89
N GLN A 35 -6.38 3.04 -37.74
CA GLN A 35 -6.68 1.65 -37.40
C GLN A 35 -5.48 0.94 -36.76
N THR A 36 -5.12 1.39 -35.55
CA THR A 36 -4.34 0.61 -34.59
C THR A 36 -5.28 0.17 -33.46
N GLY A 37 -5.67 -1.11 -33.45
CA GLY A 37 -6.78 -1.58 -32.61
C GLY A 37 -6.54 -1.42 -31.10
N ALA A 38 -7.56 -0.93 -30.39
CA ALA A 38 -7.53 -0.74 -28.94
C ALA A 38 -7.47 -2.08 -28.17
N GLN A 39 -6.25 -2.54 -27.87
CA GLN A 39 -6.00 -3.74 -27.07
C GLN A 39 -5.88 -3.39 -25.58
N GLY A 40 -6.94 -3.65 -24.81
CA GLY A 40 -6.84 -3.85 -23.35
C GLY A 40 -6.75 -2.59 -22.47
N GLU A 41 -7.55 -1.56 -22.76
CA GLU A 41 -7.71 -0.43 -21.83
C GLU A 41 -8.24 -0.89 -20.46
N GLY A 42 -7.47 -0.57 -19.41
CA GLY A 42 -7.83 -0.82 -18.01
C GLY A 42 -6.73 -1.52 -17.20
N ARG A 43 -6.90 -1.57 -15.88
CA ARG A 43 -6.01 -2.26 -14.94
C ARG A 43 -6.37 -3.74 -14.76
N ASP A 44 -5.36 -4.53 -14.42
CA ASP A 44 -5.46 -5.96 -14.07
C ASP A 44 -5.81 -6.11 -12.57
N PRO A 45 -6.95 -6.72 -12.19
CA PRO A 45 -7.34 -6.87 -10.79
C PRO A 45 -6.38 -7.74 -9.97
N LEU A 46 -5.61 -8.63 -10.59
CA LEU A 46 -4.62 -9.48 -9.89
C LEU A 46 -3.39 -8.69 -9.44
N ARG A 47 -3.16 -7.52 -10.04
CA ARG A 47 -2.04 -6.62 -9.74
C ARG A 47 -2.49 -5.35 -9.03
N TRP A 48 -3.68 -4.85 -9.34
CA TRP A 48 -4.26 -3.63 -8.78
C TRP A 48 -5.74 -3.86 -8.45
N PRO A 49 -6.03 -4.58 -7.35
CA PRO A 49 -7.38 -5.01 -6.97
C PRO A 49 -8.25 -3.87 -6.44
N PHE A 50 -9.52 -4.19 -6.20
CA PHE A 50 -10.56 -3.40 -5.55
C PHE A 50 -10.97 -2.11 -6.28
N SER A 51 -12.14 -1.59 -5.98
CA SER A 51 -12.73 -0.38 -6.58
C SER A 51 -11.74 0.79 -6.60
N ARG A 52 -11.83 1.67 -7.59
CA ARG A 52 -11.03 2.92 -7.63
C ARG A 52 -11.36 3.90 -6.50
N HIS A 53 -12.42 3.64 -5.74
CA HIS A 53 -12.81 4.37 -4.53
C HIS A 53 -12.58 3.56 -3.23
N SER A 54 -11.92 2.39 -3.33
CA SER A 54 -11.44 1.63 -2.16
C SER A 54 -10.47 2.46 -1.33
N ILE A 55 -10.42 2.22 -0.01
CA ILE A 55 -9.37 2.73 0.89
C ILE A 55 -7.96 2.46 0.35
N TRP A 56 -7.77 1.34 -0.35
CA TRP A 56 -6.49 0.95 -0.92
C TRP A 56 -6.12 1.77 -2.15
N ASN A 57 -7.10 2.30 -2.89
CA ASN A 57 -6.88 2.96 -4.19
C ASN A 57 -7.13 4.47 -4.18
N MET A 58 -7.70 5.01 -3.10
CA MET A 58 -7.95 6.44 -2.95
C MET A 58 -6.64 7.19 -2.68
N PRO A 59 -6.25 8.17 -3.52
CA PRO A 59 -5.15 9.07 -3.20
C PRO A 59 -5.51 10.00 -2.05
N ILE A 60 -4.50 10.47 -1.32
CA ILE A 60 -4.65 11.54 -0.33
C ILE A 60 -5.26 12.78 -1.00
N GLY A 61 -6.30 13.32 -0.38
CA GLY A 61 -7.07 14.44 -0.91
C GLY A 61 -6.54 15.81 -0.51
N SER A 62 -6.93 16.85 -1.25
CA SER A 62 -6.49 18.23 -1.04
C SER A 62 -7.02 18.86 0.26
N ALA A 63 -8.02 18.27 0.91
CA ALA A 63 -8.59 18.71 2.19
C ALA A 63 -8.11 17.87 3.38
N ALA A 64 -7.09 17.03 3.20
CA ALA A 64 -6.53 16.19 4.27
C ALA A 64 -6.02 17.04 5.46
N VAL A 65 -6.59 16.79 6.64
CA VAL A 65 -6.18 17.38 7.92
C VAL A 65 -5.18 16.44 8.58
N TYR A 66 -3.99 16.95 8.89
CA TYR A 66 -2.89 16.16 9.42
C TYR A 66 -2.66 16.44 10.91
N VAL A 67 -2.54 15.39 11.72
CA VAL A 67 -2.02 15.47 13.10
C VAL A 67 -0.74 14.63 13.23
N PRO A 68 0.31 15.06 13.95
CA PRO A 68 1.58 14.33 14.02
C PRO A 68 1.40 12.91 14.56
N ALA A 69 2.05 11.91 13.95
CA ALA A 69 1.99 10.51 14.41
C ALA A 69 2.84 10.24 15.67
N GLY A 70 3.76 11.15 16.02
CA GLY A 70 4.63 11.02 17.21
C GLY A 70 5.70 9.92 17.14
N MET A 71 5.86 9.24 16.01
CA MET A 71 6.82 8.14 15.86
C MET A 71 8.26 8.65 15.74
N ASP A 72 9.16 8.16 16.60
CA ASP A 72 10.57 8.58 16.64
C ASP A 72 11.47 7.83 15.64
N GLY A 73 10.93 6.89 14.86
CA GLY A 73 11.70 6.07 13.92
C GLY A 73 12.63 5.05 14.60
N VAL A 74 12.53 4.86 15.93
CA VAL A 74 13.36 3.89 16.65
C VAL A 74 12.47 3.02 17.55
N PRO A 75 11.87 1.94 17.00
CA PRO A 75 10.97 1.09 17.76
C PRO A 75 11.65 0.49 18.99
N GLY A 76 10.95 0.50 20.11
CA GLY A 76 11.46 0.17 21.44
C GLY A 76 12.57 1.10 21.97
N ARG A 77 13.04 2.07 21.17
CA ARG A 77 14.37 2.70 21.28
C ARG A 77 15.52 1.69 21.31
N SER A 78 15.38 0.63 20.52
CA SER A 78 16.30 -0.52 20.52
C SER A 78 17.09 -0.64 19.22
N GLY A 79 18.40 -0.83 19.34
CA GLY A 79 19.27 -1.12 18.18
C GLY A 79 18.96 -2.46 17.50
N VAL A 80 18.32 -3.41 18.18
CA VAL A 80 17.93 -4.70 17.59
C VAL A 80 16.50 -4.73 17.03
N ALA A 81 15.76 -3.63 17.13
CA ALA A 81 14.45 -3.49 16.52
C ALA A 81 14.53 -3.51 14.99
N TRP A 82 13.50 -4.09 14.36
CA TRP A 82 13.37 -4.12 12.90
C TRP A 82 12.84 -2.79 12.37
N MET A 83 13.50 -2.26 11.33
CA MET A 83 13.27 -0.94 10.76
C MET A 83 13.86 -0.88 9.33
N PRO A 84 13.08 -1.28 8.29
CA PRO A 84 11.78 -1.94 8.38
C PRO A 84 11.88 -3.47 8.59
N HIS A 85 10.73 -4.07 8.89
CA HIS A 85 10.40 -5.51 8.83
C HIS A 85 9.47 -5.73 7.62
N ILE A 86 9.26 -6.98 7.21
CA ILE A 86 8.09 -7.38 6.39
C ILE A 86 7.09 -8.14 7.28
N ASP A 87 5.80 -7.86 7.15
CA ASP A 87 4.75 -8.84 7.48
C ASP A 87 4.39 -9.61 6.21
N ALA A 88 4.43 -10.94 6.27
CA ALA A 88 4.50 -11.80 5.10
C ALA A 88 3.10 -12.30 4.68
N GLU A 89 2.59 -11.72 3.61
CA GLU A 89 1.22 -11.91 3.13
C GLU A 89 1.17 -13.08 2.13
N ARG A 90 0.46 -14.14 2.51
CA ARG A 90 0.39 -15.42 1.79
C ARG A 90 -0.64 -15.34 0.66
N ILE A 91 -0.24 -14.64 -0.40
CA ILE A 91 -1.11 -14.24 -1.51
C ILE A 91 -1.04 -15.29 -2.63
N VAL A 92 -2.16 -15.99 -2.86
CA VAL A 92 -2.25 -17.17 -3.75
C VAL A 92 -3.25 -16.92 -4.88
N LEU A 93 -2.78 -16.28 -5.94
CA LEU A 93 -3.58 -15.92 -7.12
C LEU A 93 -3.56 -17.04 -8.19
N ARG A 94 -3.82 -18.28 -7.76
CA ARG A 94 -3.70 -19.50 -8.57
C ARG A 94 -5.04 -20.27 -8.67
N PRO A 95 -6.09 -19.68 -9.28
CA PRO A 95 -7.46 -20.22 -9.27
C PRO A 95 -7.62 -21.58 -9.98
N ASN A 96 -6.67 -21.92 -10.86
CA ASN A 96 -6.63 -23.20 -11.58
C ASN A 96 -5.94 -24.33 -10.76
N ALA A 97 -5.36 -24.05 -9.58
CA ALA A 97 -4.66 -25.05 -8.77
C ALA A 97 -5.64 -26.06 -8.12
N PRO A 98 -5.15 -27.21 -7.61
CA PRO A 98 -5.98 -28.18 -6.88
C PRO A 98 -6.69 -27.55 -5.67
N SER A 99 -7.87 -28.07 -5.34
CA SER A 99 -8.55 -27.71 -4.09
C SER A 99 -7.70 -28.20 -2.93
N THR A 100 -7.38 -27.32 -2.00
CA THR A 100 -6.70 -27.66 -0.75
C THR A 100 -7.62 -27.28 0.40
N PRO A 101 -8.03 -28.25 1.25
CA PRO A 101 -8.80 -27.95 2.45
C PRO A 101 -7.93 -27.22 3.48
N ILE A 102 -8.52 -26.20 4.10
CA ILE A 102 -7.90 -25.36 5.13
C ILE A 102 -8.61 -25.63 6.44
N TYR A 103 -7.95 -26.35 7.35
CA TYR A 103 -8.51 -26.79 8.62
C TYR A 103 -8.31 -25.76 9.73
N HIS A 104 -9.21 -25.75 10.70
CA HIS A 104 -9.00 -25.01 11.94
C HIS A 104 -7.80 -25.56 12.72
N SER A 105 -6.90 -24.68 13.16
CA SER A 105 -5.84 -24.99 14.13
C SER A 105 -5.79 -23.94 15.24
N SER A 106 -6.17 -24.36 16.44
CA SER A 106 -6.11 -23.59 17.70
C SER A 106 -4.69 -23.22 18.14
N ALA A 107 -3.66 -23.59 17.38
CA ALA A 107 -2.31 -23.09 17.58
C ALA A 107 -2.23 -21.57 17.34
N GLY A 108 -2.84 -21.07 16.26
CA GLY A 108 -2.97 -19.64 15.95
C GLY A 108 -1.69 -18.82 16.20
N TRP A 109 -1.81 -17.77 17.02
CA TRP A 109 -0.68 -16.93 17.45
C TRP A 109 -0.05 -17.37 18.79
N SER A 110 -0.42 -18.53 19.36
CA SER A 110 0.09 -18.98 20.67
C SER A 110 1.56 -19.45 20.68
N GLY A 111 2.23 -19.45 19.52
CA GLY A 111 3.58 -19.97 19.36
C GLY A 111 3.71 -21.49 19.41
N LYS A 112 2.59 -22.21 19.51
CA LYS A 112 2.50 -23.66 19.25
C LYS A 112 2.61 -23.94 17.76
N ASP A 113 2.93 -25.19 17.42
CA ASP A 113 2.99 -25.62 16.02
C ASP A 113 1.60 -25.58 15.36
N ARG A 114 1.50 -24.82 14.25
CA ARG A 114 0.34 -24.70 13.38
C ARG A 114 0.17 -25.86 12.41
N CYS A 115 1.18 -26.73 12.20
CA CYS A 115 1.16 -27.75 11.15
C CYS A 115 -0.02 -28.73 11.22
N ASP A 116 -0.53 -29.00 12.42
CA ASP A 116 -1.61 -29.95 12.65
C ASP A 116 -2.98 -29.26 12.81
N ALA A 117 -4.00 -29.90 12.23
CA ALA A 117 -5.40 -29.53 12.38
C ALA A 117 -5.93 -29.91 13.77
N THR A 118 -6.68 -29.01 14.41
CA THR A 118 -7.33 -29.27 15.71
C THR A 118 -8.85 -29.06 15.67
N GLY A 119 -9.42 -28.79 14.49
CA GLY A 119 -10.85 -28.70 14.26
C GLY A 119 -11.22 -29.05 12.80
N ALA A 120 -12.47 -28.73 12.44
CA ALA A 120 -13.02 -29.01 11.11
C ALA A 120 -12.34 -28.18 9.99
N VAL A 121 -12.66 -28.51 8.73
CA VAL A 121 -12.37 -27.63 7.58
C VAL A 121 -13.12 -26.31 7.77
N LEU A 122 -12.40 -25.20 7.64
CA LEU A 122 -12.99 -23.85 7.56
C LEU A 122 -13.55 -23.64 6.15
N PHE A 123 -12.68 -23.81 5.13
CA PHE A 123 -13.02 -23.71 3.71
C PHE A 123 -12.02 -24.48 2.85
N GLU A 124 -12.31 -24.64 1.56
CA GLU A 124 -11.34 -25.04 0.55
C GLU A 124 -10.89 -23.86 -0.30
N ALA A 125 -9.62 -23.88 -0.74
CA ALA A 125 -9.09 -22.88 -1.66
C ALA A 125 -8.18 -23.49 -2.74
N PRO A 126 -8.08 -22.88 -3.95
CA PRO A 126 -7.07 -23.24 -4.93
C PRO A 126 -5.66 -22.90 -4.39
N MET A 127 -4.82 -23.92 -4.20
CA MET A 127 -3.45 -23.73 -3.71
C MET A 127 -2.48 -24.68 -4.44
N PRO A 128 -1.38 -24.19 -5.05
CA PRO A 128 -0.38 -25.03 -5.71
C PRO A 128 0.20 -26.08 -4.73
N PRO A 129 0.35 -27.37 -5.11
CA PRO A 129 0.74 -28.42 -4.15
C PRO A 129 2.14 -28.22 -3.54
N ASP A 130 3.01 -27.51 -4.23
CA ASP A 130 4.37 -27.16 -3.85
C ASP A 130 4.50 -25.88 -3.02
N PHE A 131 3.43 -25.06 -2.92
CA PHE A 131 3.39 -23.94 -1.99
C PHE A 131 3.32 -24.46 -0.55
N ILE A 132 4.43 -24.30 0.16
CA ILE A 132 4.64 -24.68 1.56
C ILE A 132 4.75 -23.40 2.38
N VAL A 133 3.99 -23.31 3.47
CA VAL A 133 4.10 -22.23 4.45
C VAL A 133 4.52 -22.88 5.76
N ALA A 134 5.74 -22.61 6.22
CA ALA A 134 6.25 -23.17 7.45
C ALA A 134 5.44 -22.65 8.66
N SER A 135 5.32 -23.50 9.67
CA SER A 135 4.83 -23.07 10.99
C SER A 135 5.83 -22.10 11.64
N GLY A 136 5.32 -21.12 12.39
CA GLY A 136 6.15 -20.06 12.95
C GLY A 136 5.36 -19.04 13.76
N HIS A 137 6.02 -17.95 14.15
CA HIS A 137 5.45 -16.87 14.97
C HIS A 137 4.97 -15.67 14.14
N GLY A 138 5.04 -15.74 12.80
CA GLY A 138 4.60 -14.67 11.92
C GLY A 138 3.08 -14.45 11.99
N ASN A 139 2.63 -13.29 11.52
CA ASN A 139 1.21 -13.02 11.41
C ASN A 139 0.58 -13.85 10.28
N ASP A 140 1.31 -14.12 9.20
CA ASP A 140 0.92 -15.02 8.10
C ASP A 140 -0.54 -14.88 7.59
N PRO A 141 -1.04 -13.64 7.36
CA PRO A 141 -2.35 -13.43 6.72
C PRO A 141 -2.33 -13.99 5.30
N ALA A 142 -3.42 -14.62 4.89
CA ALA A 142 -3.54 -15.34 3.63
C ALA A 142 -4.76 -14.92 2.82
N VAL A 143 -4.61 -14.94 1.50
CA VAL A 143 -5.70 -14.71 0.56
C VAL A 143 -5.56 -15.63 -0.65
N PHE A 144 -6.68 -16.20 -1.08
CA PHE A 144 -6.77 -17.12 -2.20
C PHE A 144 -7.76 -16.60 -3.23
N LEU A 145 -7.39 -16.60 -4.50
CA LEU A 145 -8.34 -16.37 -5.58
C LEU A 145 -9.13 -17.67 -5.86
N ALA A 146 -10.44 -17.61 -5.66
CA ALA A 146 -11.34 -18.72 -5.94
C ALA A 146 -11.42 -19.04 -7.46
N ARG A 147 -12.01 -20.20 -7.80
CA ARG A 147 -12.05 -20.71 -9.18
C ARG A 147 -12.80 -19.81 -10.17
N ASP A 148 -13.72 -19.00 -9.66
CA ASP A 148 -14.48 -17.98 -10.42
C ASP A 148 -13.62 -16.80 -10.88
N ARG A 149 -12.37 -16.69 -10.39
CA ARG A 149 -11.41 -15.60 -10.62
C ARG A 149 -11.88 -14.25 -10.11
N ARG A 150 -12.83 -14.22 -9.18
CA ARG A 150 -13.45 -13.00 -8.65
C ARG A 150 -13.50 -12.97 -7.12
N THR A 151 -13.83 -14.08 -6.48
CA THR A 151 -13.94 -14.15 -5.02
C THR A 151 -12.57 -14.37 -4.37
N LEU A 152 -12.27 -13.56 -3.36
CA LEU A 152 -11.08 -13.67 -2.51
C LEU A 152 -11.47 -14.29 -1.17
N LEU A 153 -10.91 -15.47 -0.89
CA LEU A 153 -11.08 -16.19 0.38
C LEU A 153 -9.92 -15.82 1.30
N GLN A 154 -10.19 -15.41 2.54
CA GLN A 154 -9.18 -14.82 3.44
C GLN A 154 -9.08 -15.58 4.76
N ALA A 155 -7.87 -15.77 5.29
CA ALA A 155 -7.62 -16.49 6.55
C ALA A 155 -6.34 -16.04 7.26
N GLN A 156 -6.25 -16.26 8.59
CA GLN A 156 -5.03 -16.00 9.36
C GLN A 156 -4.96 -16.85 10.65
N PRO A 157 -3.76 -17.21 11.15
CA PRO A 157 -2.50 -17.30 10.41
C PRO A 157 -2.42 -18.59 9.60
N LEU A 158 -1.92 -18.55 8.37
CA LEU A 158 -1.80 -19.75 7.53
C LEU A 158 -0.57 -20.58 7.89
N ALA A 159 -0.71 -21.91 7.86
CA ALA A 159 0.42 -22.83 7.70
C ALA A 159 0.09 -23.98 6.73
N ARG A 160 1.12 -24.55 6.10
CA ARG A 160 1.07 -25.76 5.28
C ARG A 160 2.46 -26.39 5.20
N CYS A 161 2.74 -27.30 6.13
CA CYS A 161 4.09 -27.80 6.37
C CYS A 161 4.52 -28.97 5.46
N LYS A 162 3.65 -29.45 4.57
CA LYS A 162 3.89 -30.65 3.73
C LYS A 162 3.41 -30.38 2.30
N ARG A 163 4.24 -30.72 1.30
CA ARG A 163 3.87 -30.71 -0.13
C ARG A 163 2.62 -31.57 -0.34
N SER A 164 1.66 -31.07 -1.11
CA SER A 164 0.34 -31.68 -1.37
C SER A 164 -0.52 -31.93 -0.12
N GLY A 165 -0.09 -31.51 1.07
CA GLY A 165 -0.85 -31.68 2.30
C GLY A 165 -2.03 -30.71 2.43
N PRO A 166 -2.88 -30.90 3.44
CA PRO A 166 -3.82 -29.89 3.87
C PRO A 166 -3.09 -28.65 4.39
N ALA A 167 -3.80 -27.52 4.46
CA ALA A 167 -3.35 -26.34 5.17
C ALA A 167 -4.15 -26.13 6.45
N THR A 168 -3.69 -25.22 7.30
CA THR A 168 -4.32 -24.86 8.57
C THR A 168 -4.40 -23.35 8.76
N SER A 169 -5.41 -22.90 9.51
CA SER A 169 -5.55 -21.51 9.95
C SER A 169 -6.37 -21.43 11.25
N LEU A 170 -6.27 -20.32 12.00
CA LEU A 170 -7.13 -20.11 13.18
C LEU A 170 -8.50 -19.56 12.76
N VAL A 171 -8.50 -18.50 11.96
CA VAL A 171 -9.73 -17.84 11.48
C VAL A 171 -9.81 -17.84 9.97
N GLN A 172 -11.06 -17.88 9.49
CA GLN A 172 -11.46 -17.43 8.17
C GLN A 172 -12.17 -16.07 8.34
N ALA A 173 -11.97 -15.16 7.40
CA ALA A 173 -12.76 -13.94 7.27
C ALA A 173 -13.72 -14.05 6.07
N ASP A 174 -14.72 -13.17 6.04
CA ASP A 174 -15.70 -13.14 4.95
C ASP A 174 -15.04 -12.96 3.58
N ALA A 175 -15.63 -13.64 2.59
CA ALA A 175 -15.14 -13.64 1.23
C ALA A 175 -15.49 -12.33 0.54
N VAL A 176 -14.52 -11.70 -0.13
CA VAL A 176 -14.70 -10.37 -0.76
C VAL A 176 -14.51 -10.42 -2.27
N ASP A 177 -15.22 -9.56 -3.00
CA ASP A 177 -15.06 -9.40 -4.45
C ASP A 177 -13.75 -8.64 -4.74
N ILE A 178 -12.91 -9.18 -5.63
CA ILE A 178 -11.69 -8.50 -6.12
C ILE A 178 -11.97 -7.18 -6.83
N HIS A 179 -13.22 -6.92 -7.23
CA HIS A 179 -13.71 -5.65 -7.76
C HIS A 179 -14.44 -4.76 -6.73
N GLY A 180 -14.73 -5.28 -5.52
CA GLY A 180 -15.42 -4.58 -4.42
C GLY A 180 -14.55 -3.56 -3.69
N ASP A 181 -14.96 -3.10 -2.50
CA ASP A 181 -14.13 -2.17 -1.71
C ASP A 181 -12.86 -2.81 -1.12
N GLY A 182 -12.89 -4.11 -0.84
CA GLY A 182 -11.77 -4.87 -0.28
C GLY A 182 -11.31 -4.42 1.11
N ILE A 183 -12.12 -3.67 1.86
CA ILE A 183 -11.74 -3.12 3.17
C ILE A 183 -11.47 -4.27 4.15
N GLN A 184 -12.43 -5.17 4.29
CA GLN A 184 -12.45 -6.21 5.31
C GLN A 184 -11.60 -7.43 4.93
N GLY A 185 -11.08 -8.12 5.94
CA GLY A 185 -10.32 -9.34 5.75
C GLY A 185 -9.77 -9.95 7.03
N ALA A 186 -8.76 -10.80 6.86
CA ALA A 186 -8.33 -11.68 7.93
C ALA A 186 -7.43 -11.04 8.99
N HIS A 187 -6.89 -9.83 8.78
CA HIS A 187 -5.91 -9.21 9.70
C HIS A 187 -6.41 -9.22 11.15
N GLY A 188 -5.66 -9.88 12.02
CA GLY A 188 -6.04 -10.18 13.40
C GLY A 188 -6.34 -8.91 14.18
N GLY A 189 -5.38 -7.99 14.21
CA GLY A 189 -5.47 -6.74 14.96
C GLY A 189 -6.58 -5.79 14.48
N SER A 190 -6.89 -5.74 13.18
CA SER A 190 -7.78 -4.72 12.59
C SER A 190 -9.09 -5.21 11.96
N GLY A 191 -9.14 -6.45 11.50
CA GLY A 191 -10.19 -6.95 10.60
C GLY A 191 -10.05 -6.49 9.14
N LEU A 192 -8.89 -5.98 8.73
CA LEU A 192 -8.64 -5.46 7.38
C LEU A 192 -8.12 -6.52 6.40
N SER A 193 -8.12 -6.16 5.11
CA SER A 193 -7.73 -6.98 3.97
C SER A 193 -6.40 -7.73 4.13
N ALA A 194 -6.38 -9.02 3.78
CA ALA A 194 -5.17 -9.81 3.55
C ALA A 194 -4.59 -9.65 2.12
N PHE A 195 -5.12 -8.70 1.33
CA PHE A 195 -4.68 -8.44 -0.05
C PHE A 195 -4.45 -6.97 -0.35
N GLY A 196 -5.39 -6.10 0.05
CA GLY A 196 -5.32 -4.67 -0.18
C GLY A 196 -4.18 -4.04 0.60
N GLY A 197 -3.35 -3.23 -0.07
CA GLY A 197 -2.24 -2.52 0.53
C GLY A 197 -0.97 -3.33 0.84
N SER A 198 -0.95 -4.63 0.57
CA SER A 198 0.27 -5.44 0.60
C SER A 198 1.19 -5.04 -0.58
N LEU A 199 2.47 -4.73 -0.32
CA LEU A 199 3.46 -4.50 -1.39
C LEU A 199 3.59 -5.74 -2.29
N ARG A 200 3.52 -5.55 -3.61
CA ARG A 200 3.39 -6.64 -4.59
C ARG A 200 4.73 -7.02 -5.23
N VAL A 201 4.89 -8.28 -5.63
CA VAL A 201 5.92 -8.67 -6.60
C VAL A 201 5.69 -7.88 -7.90
N GLY A 202 6.77 -7.33 -8.45
CA GLY A 202 6.74 -6.31 -9.50
C GLY A 202 6.94 -4.86 -9.01
N GLU A 203 6.76 -4.56 -7.73
CA GLU A 203 6.87 -3.18 -7.20
C GLU A 203 8.21 -2.83 -6.56
N LEU A 204 8.44 -1.52 -6.34
CA LEU A 204 9.68 -0.95 -5.76
C LEU A 204 10.96 -1.44 -6.46
N ARG A 205 10.92 -1.57 -7.79
CA ARG A 205 12.04 -2.00 -8.64
C ARG A 205 12.73 -0.79 -9.30
N PRO A 206 14.04 -0.86 -9.59
CA PRO A 206 14.77 0.24 -10.24
C PRO A 206 14.09 0.75 -11.52
N GLY A 207 13.96 2.08 -11.64
CA GLY A 207 13.38 2.73 -12.83
C GLY A 207 11.87 2.52 -13.06
N MET A 208 11.18 1.76 -12.20
CA MET A 208 9.72 1.60 -12.26
C MET A 208 9.01 2.78 -11.55
N PRO A 209 7.74 3.08 -11.87
CA PRO A 209 6.95 4.02 -11.08
C PRO A 209 6.78 3.50 -9.64
N PRO A 210 6.65 4.39 -8.62
CA PRO A 210 6.28 3.98 -7.27
C PRO A 210 4.89 3.32 -7.22
N PRO A 211 4.62 2.49 -6.18
CA PRO A 211 3.29 1.97 -5.89
C PRO A 211 2.19 3.05 -5.90
N ARG A 212 1.02 2.70 -6.42
CA ARG A 212 -0.13 3.62 -6.60
C ARG A 212 -1.36 3.20 -5.79
N HIS A 213 -1.10 2.71 -4.60
CA HIS A 213 -2.11 2.30 -3.63
C HIS A 213 -1.64 2.67 -2.21
N ALA A 214 -2.58 2.80 -1.27
CA ALA A 214 -2.26 2.94 0.14
C ALA A 214 -1.64 1.63 0.64
N LEU A 215 -0.59 1.70 1.45
CA LEU A 215 0.10 0.53 1.97
C LEU A 215 -0.57 0.00 3.25
N LYS A 216 -0.21 -1.20 3.68
CA LYS A 216 -0.43 -1.69 5.04
C LYS A 216 0.87 -1.66 5.84
N ILE A 217 0.77 -1.26 7.10
CA ILE A 217 1.89 -1.22 8.04
C ILE A 217 1.49 -1.79 9.40
N ASN A 218 2.47 -2.40 10.07
CA ASN A 218 2.32 -2.82 11.46
C ASN A 218 3.29 -1.98 12.30
N VAL A 219 2.86 -1.55 13.48
CA VAL A 219 3.66 -0.72 14.39
C VAL A 219 3.79 -1.42 15.74
N HIS A 220 4.87 -1.17 16.47
CA HIS A 220 4.99 -1.57 17.88
C HIS A 220 3.94 -0.83 18.73
N ALA A 221 2.74 -1.40 18.83
CA ALA A 221 1.53 -0.74 19.33
C ALA A 221 1.66 -0.32 20.80
N ARG A 222 2.45 -1.08 21.56
CA ARG A 222 2.85 -0.75 22.92
C ARG A 222 3.47 0.65 23.07
N GLN A 223 4.15 1.14 22.03
CA GLN A 223 4.80 2.45 22.01
C GLN A 223 4.09 3.48 21.12
N TYR A 224 3.46 3.06 20.02
CA TYR A 224 2.99 3.98 18.98
C TYR A 224 1.48 4.08 18.83
N LEU A 225 0.67 3.20 19.44
CA LEU A 225 -0.80 3.35 19.44
C LEU A 225 -1.31 4.00 20.73
N HIS A 226 -2.42 4.72 20.59
CA HIS A 226 -3.19 5.37 21.65
C HIS A 226 -3.51 4.40 22.79
N ARG A 227 -3.39 4.89 24.02
CA ARG A 227 -3.69 4.12 25.23
C ARG A 227 -5.19 4.05 25.48
N CYS A 228 -5.85 3.22 24.69
CA CYS A 228 -7.30 3.02 24.73
C CYS A 228 -7.82 2.46 26.07
N ARG A 229 -9.10 2.75 26.36
CA ARG A 229 -9.78 2.30 27.59
C ARG A 229 -10.98 1.38 27.37
N THR A 230 -11.59 1.42 26.19
CA THR A 230 -12.62 0.46 25.73
C THR A 230 -12.20 -0.09 24.38
N ALA A 231 -12.85 -1.16 23.89
CA ALA A 231 -12.46 -1.79 22.63
C ALA A 231 -12.61 -0.82 21.44
N GLU A 232 -13.71 -0.05 21.44
CA GLU A 232 -14.07 0.98 20.46
C GLU A 232 -13.07 2.14 20.44
N ASP A 233 -12.40 2.39 21.58
CA ASP A 233 -11.35 3.40 21.69
C ASP A 233 -10.00 2.91 21.13
N CYS A 234 -9.81 1.60 20.86
CA CYS A 234 -8.55 1.05 20.35
C CYS A 234 -8.39 1.14 18.82
N TYR A 235 -9.47 1.41 18.08
CA TYR A 235 -9.48 1.48 16.62
C TYR A 235 -10.20 2.71 16.08
N ARG A 236 -10.09 2.94 14.77
CA ARG A 236 -10.88 3.89 13.99
C ARG A 236 -11.12 3.35 12.59
N TRP A 237 -12.13 3.89 11.90
CA TRP A 237 -12.41 3.54 10.51
C TRP A 237 -11.14 3.71 9.63
N PRO A 238 -10.81 2.73 8.76
CA PRO A 238 -11.64 1.60 8.32
C PRO A 238 -11.51 0.30 9.13
N ALA A 239 -10.70 0.24 10.19
CA ALA A 239 -10.61 -0.98 11.01
C ALA A 239 -11.92 -1.25 11.76
N LEU A 240 -12.20 -2.54 11.99
CA LEU A 240 -13.40 -3.05 12.68
C LEU A 240 -13.15 -3.33 14.17
N ARG A 241 -11.88 -3.48 14.55
CA ARG A 241 -11.42 -3.80 15.91
C ARG A 241 -9.98 -3.33 16.14
N GLY A 242 -9.54 -3.40 17.39
CA GLY A 242 -8.14 -3.52 17.77
C GLY A 242 -7.84 -4.95 18.23
N ASP A 243 -6.58 -5.21 18.60
CA ASP A 243 -6.17 -6.47 19.22
C ASP A 243 -7.00 -6.83 20.46
N ALA A 244 -7.25 -8.11 20.68
CA ALA A 244 -7.95 -8.60 21.88
C ALA A 244 -7.24 -8.25 23.21
N TYR A 245 -5.94 -7.93 23.14
CA TYR A 245 -5.11 -7.50 24.28
C TYR A 245 -4.81 -5.98 24.28
N ALA A 246 -5.43 -5.20 23.39
CA ALA A 246 -5.12 -3.77 23.22
C ALA A 246 -5.31 -2.94 24.50
N ILE A 247 -6.40 -3.18 25.24
CA ILE A 247 -6.71 -2.47 26.50
C ILE A 247 -5.64 -2.81 27.54
N GLY A 248 -4.87 -1.80 27.96
CA GLY A 248 -3.75 -1.96 28.88
C GLY A 248 -2.41 -2.26 28.23
N TYR A 249 -2.37 -2.70 26.96
CA TYR A 249 -1.13 -2.92 26.22
C TYR A 249 -0.74 -1.74 25.32
N TYR A 250 -1.66 -1.26 24.47
CA TYR A 250 -1.41 -0.12 23.58
C TYR A 250 -1.00 1.13 24.38
N GLY A 251 0.02 1.85 23.91
CA GLY A 251 0.55 3.03 24.58
C GLY A 251 1.11 2.81 26.00
N SER A 252 1.25 1.56 26.47
CA SER A 252 1.77 1.27 27.81
C SER A 252 3.27 1.58 27.98
N ARG A 253 4.02 1.70 26.88
CA ARG A 253 5.43 2.14 26.86
C ARG A 253 5.50 3.64 26.60
N VAL A 254 5.50 4.42 27.68
CA VAL A 254 5.84 5.84 27.62
C VAL A 254 7.27 6.02 27.13
N VAL A 255 7.47 6.92 26.17
CA VAL A 255 8.79 7.37 25.69
C VAL A 255 8.92 8.88 25.91
N SER A 256 10.13 9.43 25.75
CA SER A 256 10.42 10.85 26.06
C SER A 256 9.69 11.89 25.20
N GLY A 257 8.80 11.47 24.29
CA GLY A 257 7.88 12.34 23.55
C GLY A 257 6.47 12.43 24.14
N GLY A 258 6.18 11.72 25.25
CA GLY A 258 4.87 11.70 25.90
C GLY A 258 4.06 10.42 25.63
N GLN A 259 2.73 10.54 25.69
CA GLN A 259 1.78 9.51 25.27
C GLN A 259 1.55 9.58 23.75
N PRO A 260 1.24 8.46 23.07
CA PRO A 260 0.83 8.49 21.68
C PRO A 260 -0.43 9.34 21.46
N PRO A 261 -0.55 10.07 20.32
CA PRO A 261 -1.75 10.82 19.98
C PRO A 261 -2.99 9.93 19.96
N SER A 262 -4.14 10.44 20.41
CA SER A 262 -5.43 9.73 20.36
C SER A 262 -5.86 9.34 18.94
N ALA A 263 -5.31 10.01 17.92
CA ALA A 263 -5.53 9.70 16.51
C ALA A 263 -4.79 8.43 16.03
N MET A 264 -3.71 8.02 16.71
CA MET A 264 -2.91 6.83 16.39
C MET A 264 -3.62 5.58 16.91
N LYS A 265 -4.53 5.03 16.13
CA LYS A 265 -5.29 3.82 16.46
C LYS A 265 -5.11 2.74 15.39
N MET A 266 -5.57 1.53 15.68
CA MET A 266 -5.74 0.53 14.64
C MET A 266 -6.67 1.09 13.53
N GLY A 267 -6.31 0.93 12.26
CA GLY A 267 -7.00 1.56 11.14
C GLY A 267 -6.66 3.04 10.89
N ALA A 268 -5.72 3.66 11.62
CA ALA A 268 -5.30 5.02 11.28
C ALA A 268 -4.58 5.08 9.92
N LEU A 269 -5.01 6.01 9.05
CA LEU A 269 -4.31 6.35 7.82
C LEU A 269 -3.15 7.29 8.12
N LEU A 270 -1.92 6.81 7.93
CA LEU A 270 -0.70 7.60 8.06
C LEU A 270 -0.23 8.08 6.68
N ALA A 271 0.09 9.36 6.54
CA ALA A 271 0.66 9.91 5.31
C ALA A 271 1.75 10.95 5.62
N ILE A 272 2.62 11.18 4.66
CA ILE A 272 3.54 12.33 4.69
C ILE A 272 2.74 13.57 4.25
N PRO A 273 2.71 14.67 5.04
CA PRO A 273 1.93 15.85 4.70
C PRO A 273 2.19 16.39 3.28
N ALA A 274 1.12 16.79 2.60
CA ALA A 274 1.17 17.30 1.23
C ALA A 274 2.10 18.52 1.05
N GLY A 275 2.25 19.33 2.10
CA GLY A 275 3.11 20.51 2.11
C GLY A 275 4.60 20.25 2.37
N LEU A 276 5.02 19.01 2.70
CA LEU A 276 6.45 18.68 2.84
C LEU A 276 7.04 18.32 1.47
N PRO A 277 7.98 19.09 0.91
CA PRO A 277 8.63 18.73 -0.35
C PRO A 277 9.55 17.54 -0.12
N LEU A 278 9.31 16.42 -0.81
CA LEU A 278 10.05 15.16 -0.59
C LEU A 278 11.56 15.29 -0.81
N ALA A 279 12.02 16.28 -1.59
CA ALA A 279 13.42 16.61 -1.75
C ALA A 279 14.09 17.05 -0.42
N MET A 280 13.37 17.78 0.45
CA MET A 280 13.85 18.22 1.77
C MET A 280 14.03 17.06 2.76
N MET A 281 13.53 15.86 2.44
CA MET A 281 13.81 14.67 3.24
C MET A 281 15.22 14.11 2.98
N GLU A 282 15.90 14.52 1.89
CA GLU A 282 17.24 14.05 1.51
C GLU A 282 17.39 12.50 1.55
N LEU A 283 16.44 11.80 0.92
CA LEU A 283 16.41 10.33 0.91
C LEU A 283 17.43 9.80 -0.11
N ARG A 284 18.40 9.04 0.37
CA ARG A 284 19.59 8.62 -0.39
C ARG A 284 19.31 7.44 -1.32
N THR A 285 18.51 6.49 -0.88
CA THR A 285 18.11 5.30 -1.62
C THR A 285 16.88 5.56 -2.51
N GLU A 286 16.90 5.00 -3.73
CA GLU A 286 15.77 5.09 -4.66
C GLU A 286 14.48 4.44 -4.13
N PRO A 287 14.47 3.21 -3.56
CA PRO A 287 13.24 2.63 -3.02
C PRO A 287 12.63 3.47 -1.88
N ALA A 288 13.43 4.21 -1.12
CA ALA A 288 12.90 5.12 -0.10
C ALA A 288 12.26 6.36 -0.72
N ARG A 289 12.81 6.91 -1.81
CA ARG A 289 12.14 7.98 -2.59
C ARG A 289 10.81 7.48 -3.17
N MET A 290 10.73 6.24 -3.63
CA MET A 290 9.49 5.61 -4.09
C MET A 290 8.47 5.43 -2.95
N LEU A 291 8.89 4.89 -1.80
CA LEU A 291 8.04 4.78 -0.60
C LEU A 291 7.54 6.14 -0.12
N ALA A 292 8.41 7.16 -0.04
CA ALA A 292 8.02 8.50 0.39
C ALA A 292 7.02 9.15 -0.58
N TRP A 293 7.15 8.93 -1.89
CA TRP A 293 6.15 9.35 -2.86
C TRP A 293 4.80 8.64 -2.61
N THR A 294 4.82 7.32 -2.40
CA THR A 294 3.61 6.52 -2.13
C THR A 294 2.93 6.98 -0.84
N LEU A 295 3.69 7.15 0.24
CA LEU A 295 3.20 7.57 1.55
C LEU A 295 2.76 9.04 1.58
N GLN A 296 3.22 9.89 0.66
CA GLN A 296 2.68 11.24 0.48
C GLN A 296 1.39 11.25 -0.37
N ASN A 297 1.24 10.34 -1.33
CA ASN A 297 0.15 10.39 -2.32
C ASN A 297 -1.01 9.42 -2.05
N TYR A 298 -0.80 8.37 -1.26
CA TYR A 298 -1.81 7.38 -0.87
C TYR A 298 -1.75 7.03 0.63
N GLY A 299 -0.58 7.12 1.26
CA GLY A 299 -0.41 6.83 2.69
C GLY A 299 -0.31 5.33 3.00
N ALA A 300 -0.50 4.98 4.27
CA ALA A 300 -0.55 3.59 4.75
C ALA A 300 -1.49 3.44 5.95
N TYR A 301 -2.26 2.37 6.00
CA TYR A 301 -3.12 2.02 7.13
C TYR A 301 -2.37 1.16 8.15
N ILE A 302 -2.54 1.46 9.44
CA ILE A 302 -2.11 0.56 10.52
C ILE A 302 -3.08 -0.63 10.57
N VAL A 303 -2.57 -1.85 10.39
CA VAL A 303 -3.41 -3.07 10.30
C VAL A 303 -3.17 -4.11 11.39
N ASP A 304 -2.00 -4.11 12.04
CA ASP A 304 -1.67 -5.06 13.11
C ASP A 304 -0.55 -4.51 14.02
N ASP A 305 -0.24 -5.19 15.12
CA ASP A 305 0.90 -4.89 16.00
C ASP A 305 2.16 -5.64 15.48
N THR A 306 3.37 -5.11 15.73
CA THR A 306 4.60 -5.91 15.60
C THR A 306 4.92 -6.73 16.85
N TYR A 307 4.10 -6.59 17.91
CA TYR A 307 4.20 -7.14 19.27
C TYR A 307 5.48 -6.75 20.02
N GLY A 308 6.65 -7.13 19.48
CA GLY A 308 7.95 -6.62 19.88
C GLY A 308 8.33 -5.32 19.15
N PRO A 309 9.50 -4.73 19.47
CA PRO A 309 10.02 -3.53 18.82
C PRO A 309 10.24 -3.69 17.31
N GLY A 310 9.34 -3.12 16.50
CA GLY A 310 9.47 -3.04 15.05
C GLY A 310 8.61 -1.97 14.38
N PHE A 311 8.80 -1.84 13.08
CA PHE A 311 7.89 -1.21 12.12
C PHE A 311 7.91 -2.08 10.86
N ALA A 312 6.77 -2.61 10.44
CA ALA A 312 6.65 -3.51 9.29
C ALA A 312 5.85 -2.88 8.15
N PHE A 313 6.15 -3.28 6.92
CA PHE A 313 5.23 -3.18 5.79
C PHE A 313 4.69 -4.57 5.47
N SER A 314 3.39 -4.71 5.18
CA SER A 314 2.86 -5.93 4.59
C SER A 314 3.43 -6.12 3.18
N ALA A 315 3.91 -7.31 2.84
CA ALA A 315 4.40 -7.61 1.50
C ALA A 315 4.13 -9.06 1.06
N GLU A 316 4.01 -9.26 -0.25
CA GLU A 316 3.71 -10.56 -0.87
C GLU A 316 4.82 -11.60 -0.66
N ASP A 317 4.42 -12.79 -0.20
CA ASP A 317 5.25 -13.99 -0.22
C ASP A 317 4.37 -15.22 -0.58
N GLY A 318 4.36 -15.56 -1.88
CA GLY A 318 3.42 -16.50 -2.49
C GLY A 318 4.03 -17.37 -3.61
N PRO A 319 3.23 -18.24 -4.26
CA PRO A 319 3.70 -19.12 -5.34
C PRO A 319 4.06 -18.39 -6.65
N ASP A 320 3.84 -17.07 -6.70
CA ASP A 320 4.23 -16.19 -7.80
C ASP A 320 5.56 -15.46 -7.54
N GLY A 321 6.10 -15.60 -6.32
CA GLY A 321 7.36 -15.00 -5.89
C GLY A 321 7.27 -14.37 -4.50
N SER A 322 8.42 -13.85 -4.06
CA SER A 322 8.59 -13.17 -2.78
C SER A 322 9.04 -11.73 -3.01
N PHE A 323 8.33 -10.76 -2.46
CA PHE A 323 8.71 -9.35 -2.54
C PHE A 323 10.09 -9.13 -1.89
N ALA A 324 10.36 -9.78 -0.75
CA ALA A 324 11.65 -9.70 -0.05
C ALA A 324 12.82 -10.14 -0.96
N GLN A 325 12.68 -11.30 -1.62
CA GLN A 325 13.69 -11.85 -2.53
C GLN A 325 13.83 -11.01 -3.81
N GLN A 326 12.73 -10.47 -4.34
CA GLN A 326 12.77 -9.50 -5.43
C GLN A 326 13.60 -8.28 -5.05
N PHE A 327 13.26 -7.64 -3.93
CA PHE A 327 13.89 -6.42 -3.48
C PHE A 327 15.39 -6.61 -3.24
N GLN A 328 15.79 -7.71 -2.58
CA GLN A 328 17.20 -8.02 -2.33
C GLN A 328 17.99 -8.24 -3.63
N ARG A 329 17.43 -8.95 -4.60
CA ARG A 329 18.05 -9.16 -5.92
C ARG A 329 18.19 -7.85 -6.70
N ASP A 330 17.17 -7.01 -6.66
CA ASP A 330 17.10 -5.81 -7.49
C ASP A 330 17.91 -4.62 -6.94
N TRP A 331 18.10 -4.54 -5.61
CA TRP A 331 18.84 -3.46 -4.94
C TRP A 331 20.18 -3.89 -4.31
N GLY A 332 20.47 -5.19 -4.24
CA GLY A 332 21.69 -5.72 -3.62
C GLY A 332 21.70 -5.72 -2.09
N PHE A 333 20.62 -5.29 -1.43
CA PHE A 333 20.48 -5.32 0.03
C PHE A 333 19.07 -5.77 0.44
N ALA A 334 18.96 -6.49 1.57
CA ALA A 334 17.67 -6.92 2.09
C ALA A 334 16.79 -5.73 2.49
N PHE A 335 15.49 -5.81 2.20
CA PHE A 335 14.50 -4.84 2.67
C PHE A 335 14.48 -4.80 4.20
N GLU A 336 14.53 -5.97 4.82
CA GLU A 336 14.44 -6.14 6.27
C GLU A 336 15.78 -5.89 6.95
N GLN A 337 15.83 -4.90 7.82
CA GLN A 337 17.06 -4.50 8.51
C GLN A 337 16.75 -4.06 9.94
N LYS A 338 17.78 -4.06 10.79
CA LYS A 338 17.70 -3.61 12.18
C LYS A 338 18.30 -2.23 12.35
N VAL A 339 17.75 -1.43 13.26
CA VAL A 339 18.20 -0.06 13.58
C VAL A 339 19.74 0.05 13.66
N ARG A 340 20.39 -0.87 14.37
CA ARG A 340 21.86 -0.89 14.55
C ARG A 340 22.68 -1.06 13.27
N GLN A 341 22.09 -1.54 12.17
CA GLN A 341 22.81 -1.67 10.90
C GLN A 341 23.11 -0.29 10.28
N ASN A 342 22.28 0.73 10.59
CA ASN A 342 22.52 2.13 10.23
C ASN A 342 23.01 2.27 8.77
N SER A 343 22.33 1.60 7.84
CA SER A 343 22.51 1.77 6.40
C SER A 343 21.79 3.04 5.93
N ASP A 344 22.03 3.47 4.68
CA ASP A 344 21.25 4.57 4.12
C ASP A 344 19.77 4.21 3.99
N TRP A 345 19.45 2.96 3.64
CA TRP A 345 18.08 2.44 3.66
C TRP A 345 17.41 2.56 5.04
N VAL A 346 18.06 2.10 6.10
CA VAL A 346 17.55 2.24 7.48
C VAL A 346 17.35 3.73 7.81
N ARG A 347 18.35 4.59 7.56
CA ARG A 347 18.24 6.04 7.83
C ARG A 347 17.09 6.69 7.07
N ASP A 348 16.89 6.34 5.81
CA ASP A 348 15.84 6.88 4.95
C ASP A 348 14.45 6.44 5.43
N VAL A 349 14.25 5.16 5.75
CA VAL A 349 12.98 4.66 6.32
C VAL A 349 12.72 5.29 7.69
N GLN A 350 13.75 5.51 8.52
CA GLN A 350 13.61 6.26 9.77
C GLN A 350 13.23 7.73 9.55
N LYS A 351 13.72 8.39 8.49
CA LYS A 351 13.27 9.75 8.11
C LYS A 351 11.79 9.72 7.71
N ILE A 352 11.38 8.78 6.86
CA ILE A 352 9.99 8.57 6.44
C ILE A 352 9.06 8.38 7.65
N VAL A 353 9.36 7.44 8.56
CA VAL A 353 8.54 7.13 9.72
C VAL A 353 8.36 8.36 10.65
N ARG A 354 9.41 9.18 10.81
CA ARG A 354 9.34 10.45 11.58
C ARG A 354 8.54 11.55 10.89
N SER A 355 8.33 11.48 9.57
CA SER A 355 7.53 12.45 8.81
C SER A 355 6.05 12.07 8.70
N LEU A 356 5.65 10.87 9.11
CA LEU A 356 4.26 10.43 9.05
C LEU A 356 3.35 11.21 10.02
N HIS A 357 2.15 11.51 9.54
CA HIS A 357 1.06 12.17 10.25
C HIS A 357 -0.22 11.36 10.03
N VAL A 358 -1.11 11.28 11.03
CA VAL A 358 -2.45 10.72 10.82
C VAL A 358 -3.26 11.71 9.98
N VAL A 359 -3.93 11.21 8.94
CA VAL A 359 -4.97 11.96 8.22
C VAL A 359 -6.25 11.87 9.05
N ASP A 360 -6.47 12.85 9.92
CA ASP A 360 -7.44 12.74 11.01
C ASP A 360 -8.90 12.86 10.54
N ASN A 361 -9.12 13.53 9.41
CA ASN A 361 -10.42 13.56 8.72
C ASN A 361 -10.60 12.43 7.70
N ASN A 362 -9.81 11.35 7.76
CA ASN A 362 -10.07 10.12 6.99
C ASN A 362 -11.27 9.37 7.58
N GLY A 363 -12.35 9.27 6.80
CA GLY A 363 -13.60 8.61 7.16
C GLY A 363 -14.31 8.02 5.93
N PRO A 364 -15.44 7.31 6.09
CA PRO A 364 -16.14 6.66 4.99
C PRO A 364 -16.57 7.63 3.88
N ASP A 365 -17.04 8.83 4.24
CA ASP A 365 -17.43 9.88 3.31
C ASP A 365 -16.27 10.79 2.86
N SER A 366 -15.07 10.57 3.42
CA SER A 366 -13.89 11.45 3.30
C SER A 366 -12.58 10.66 3.19
N ILE A 367 -12.60 9.56 2.42
CA ILE A 367 -11.46 8.65 2.24
C ILE A 367 -10.24 9.44 1.75
N GLY A 368 -9.08 9.22 2.38
CA GLY A 368 -7.85 9.97 2.08
C GLY A 368 -7.86 11.44 2.55
N GLY A 369 -8.86 11.85 3.33
CA GLY A 369 -9.04 13.23 3.83
C GLY A 369 -9.89 14.14 2.95
N GLY A 370 -10.46 13.63 1.84
CA GLY A 370 -11.41 14.35 1.00
C GLY A 370 -10.87 15.55 0.21
N GLY A 371 -11.76 16.23 -0.52
CA GLY A 371 -11.38 17.25 -1.50
C GLY A 371 -10.92 16.62 -2.83
N ALA A 372 -10.03 17.30 -3.56
CA ALA A 372 -9.50 16.81 -4.83
C ALA A 372 -8.37 15.79 -4.61
N PRO A 373 -8.42 14.57 -5.16
CA PRO A 373 -7.34 13.59 -5.04
C PRO A 373 -6.02 14.11 -5.62
N ARG A 374 -4.91 13.97 -4.88
CA ARG A 374 -3.58 14.47 -5.31
C ARG A 374 -2.91 13.64 -6.41
N GLN A 375 -3.51 12.50 -6.78
CA GLN A 375 -3.17 11.70 -7.96
C GLN A 375 -4.45 11.35 -8.73
N PRO A 376 -4.37 10.99 -10.02
CA PRO A 376 -5.51 10.42 -10.72
C PRO A 376 -5.99 9.13 -10.03
N LEU A 377 -7.29 9.03 -9.76
CA LEU A 377 -7.94 7.80 -9.28
C LEU A 377 -7.62 6.63 -10.21
N ALA A 378 -7.36 5.45 -9.63
CA ALA A 378 -6.98 4.24 -10.36
C ALA A 378 -7.82 4.00 -11.64
N PRO A 379 -7.21 3.69 -12.81
CA PRO A 379 -7.93 3.45 -14.07
C PRO A 379 -8.95 2.33 -13.92
N PRO A 380 -10.08 2.33 -14.66
CA PRO A 380 -11.06 1.24 -14.58
C PRO A 380 -10.42 -0.12 -14.80
N PHE A 381 -11.04 -1.19 -14.27
CA PHE A 381 -10.63 -2.55 -14.60
C PHE A 381 -10.73 -2.78 -16.11
N ARG A 382 -9.88 -3.67 -16.64
CA ARG A 382 -10.03 -4.14 -18.02
C ARG A 382 -11.44 -4.70 -18.19
N ARG A 383 -12.10 -4.36 -19.30
CA ARG A 383 -13.29 -5.09 -19.71
C ARG A 383 -12.84 -6.50 -20.08
N ASP A 384 -13.26 -7.49 -19.31
CA ASP A 384 -13.13 -8.88 -19.70
C ASP A 384 -13.80 -9.04 -21.07
N ARG A 385 -13.03 -9.58 -22.04
CA ARG A 385 -13.67 -10.24 -23.17
C ARG A 385 -14.23 -11.53 -22.60
N GLY A 386 -15.57 -11.65 -22.62
CA GLY A 386 -16.23 -12.91 -22.31
C GLY A 386 -15.74 -14.04 -23.23
N PRO A 387 -15.96 -15.30 -22.84
CA PRO A 387 -15.65 -16.46 -23.67
C PRO A 387 -16.38 -16.42 -25.02
#